data_AF-A0A315QUM7-F1
#
_entry.id   AF-A0A315QUM7-F1
#
_cell.length_a   1.000
_cell.length_b   1.000
_cell.length_c   1.000
_cell.angle_alpha   90.00
_cell.angle_beta   90.00
_cell.angle_gamma   90.00
#
_symmetry.space_group_name_H-M   'P 1'
#
loop_
_entity.id
_entity.type
_entity.pdbx_description
1 polymer ?
#
loop_
_entity_poly.entity_id
_entity_poly.type
_entity_poly.pdbx_seq_one_letter_code
_entity_poly.pdbx_strand_id
1 'polypeptide(L)'
;MNGYSKKTKNEIRRLTGLAHERELEKALADLNLKFKQWENEELDSFELDDEIHHFHNKTSREIFKKYNSFDMKDHYVAIAIAKGIIDKDEVDPETYQELELLIEKIKDSDYF
;
A
#
# COMPACT_ATOMS: atom_id res chain seq x y z
N MET A 1 14.25 -6.41 -9.26
CA MET A 1 14.33 -7.80 -8.72
C MET A 1 15.46 -8.72 -9.22
N ASN A 2 16.16 -8.48 -10.35
CA ASN A 2 17.09 -9.50 -10.90
C ASN A 2 18.29 -9.90 -10.01
N GLY A 3 18.71 -9.04 -9.07
CA GLY A 3 19.82 -9.31 -8.15
C GLY A 3 19.49 -10.10 -6.88
N TYR A 4 18.21 -10.38 -6.61
CA TYR A 4 17.79 -11.01 -5.36
C TYR A 4 17.79 -12.53 -5.40
N SER A 5 17.98 -13.14 -4.23
CA SER A 5 17.83 -14.58 -4.03
C SER A 5 16.41 -15.06 -4.36
N LYS A 6 16.23 -16.37 -4.59
CA LYS A 6 14.88 -16.93 -4.80
C LYS A 6 13.99 -16.75 -3.56
N LYS A 7 14.59 -16.83 -2.36
CA LYS A 7 13.90 -16.63 -1.09
C LYS A 7 13.40 -15.19 -0.98
N THR A 8 14.27 -14.21 -1.19
CA THR A 8 13.90 -12.78 -1.17
C THR A 8 12.84 -12.45 -2.23
N LYS A 9 12.94 -12.99 -3.45
CA LYS A 9 11.92 -12.80 -4.48
C LYS A 9 10.54 -13.34 -4.05
N ASN A 10 10.51 -14.46 -3.34
CA ASN A 10 9.26 -15.01 -2.81
C ASN A 10 8.71 -14.14 -1.69
N GLU A 11 9.57 -13.68 -0.80
CA GLU A 11 9.19 -12.81 0.30
C GLU A 11 8.67 -11.46 -0.19
N ILE A 12 9.34 -10.83 -1.15
CA ILE A 12 8.85 -9.60 -1.81
C ILE A 12 7.45 -9.80 -2.37
N ARG A 13 7.13 -10.95 -2.97
CA ARG A 13 5.77 -11.22 -3.47
C ARG A 13 4.75 -11.33 -2.34
N ARG A 14 5.10 -11.98 -1.23
CA ARG A 14 4.25 -12.07 -0.04
C ARG A 14 3.99 -10.67 0.54
N LEU A 15 5.04 -9.88 0.72
CA LEU A 15 4.98 -8.51 1.22
C LEU A 15 4.21 -7.59 0.26
N THR A 16 4.33 -7.78 -1.05
CA THR A 16 3.52 -7.07 -2.05
C THR A 16 2.02 -7.31 -1.82
N GLY A 17 1.62 -8.57 -1.56
CA GLY A 17 0.24 -8.91 -1.24
C GLY A 17 -0.23 -8.29 0.08
N LEU A 18 0.59 -8.37 1.12
CA LEU A 18 0.28 -7.81 2.43
C LEU A 18 0.12 -6.29 2.39
N ALA A 19 1.03 -5.58 1.72
CA ALA A 19 0.94 -4.13 1.57
C ALA A 19 -0.30 -3.72 0.76
N HIS A 20 -0.62 -4.45 -0.31
CA HIS A 20 -1.83 -4.23 -1.11
C HIS A 20 -3.08 -4.35 -0.23
N GLU A 21 -3.20 -5.43 0.53
CA GLU A 21 -4.33 -5.67 1.42
C GLU A 21 -4.49 -4.54 2.44
N ARG A 22 -3.43 -4.15 3.14
CA ARG A 22 -3.49 -3.10 4.17
C ARG A 22 -3.78 -1.71 3.63
N GLU A 23 -3.22 -1.35 2.48
CA GLU A 23 -3.57 -0.07 1.84
C GLU A 23 -5.03 -0.04 1.39
N LEU A 24 -5.54 -1.17 0.86
CA LEU A 24 -6.94 -1.29 0.50
C LEU A 24 -7.86 -1.25 1.73
N GLU A 25 -7.50 -1.94 2.81
CA GLU A 25 -8.24 -1.93 4.07
C GLU A 25 -8.35 -0.52 4.64
N LYS A 26 -7.23 0.23 4.66
CA LYS A 26 -7.23 1.63 5.09
C LYS A 26 -8.15 2.49 4.21
N ALA A 27 -8.05 2.36 2.89
CA ALA A 27 -8.90 3.11 1.96
C ALA A 27 -10.39 2.76 2.10
N LEU A 28 -10.72 1.49 2.40
CA LEU A 28 -12.07 1.06 2.70
C LEU A 28 -12.56 1.59 4.05
N ALA A 29 -11.70 1.68 5.05
CA ALA A 29 -12.03 2.30 6.33
C ALA A 29 -12.37 3.79 6.15
N ASP A 30 -11.60 4.51 5.33
CA ASP A 30 -11.88 5.91 4.98
C ASP A 30 -13.23 6.05 4.25
N LEU A 31 -13.53 5.17 3.29
CA LEU A 31 -14.84 5.16 2.63
C LEU A 31 -15.98 4.84 3.61
N ASN A 32 -15.76 3.91 4.55
CA ASN A 32 -16.74 3.58 5.57
C ASN A 32 -17.05 4.76 6.50
N LEU A 33 -16.09 5.66 6.74
CA LEU A 33 -16.38 6.91 7.45
C LEU A 33 -17.40 7.74 6.66
N LYS A 34 -17.30 7.82 5.34
CA LYS A 34 -18.29 8.53 4.49
C LYS A 34 -19.69 7.94 4.62
N PHE A 35 -19.81 6.61 4.65
CA PHE A 35 -21.09 5.95 4.92
C PHE A 35 -21.68 6.36 6.28
N LYS A 36 -20.85 6.42 7.34
CA LYS A 36 -21.30 6.87 8.66
C LYS A 36 -21.72 8.33 8.68
N GLN A 37 -21.05 9.19 7.91
CA GLN A 37 -21.42 10.60 7.77
C GLN A 37 -22.79 10.74 7.09
N TRP A 38 -23.04 9.94 6.05
CA TRP A 38 -24.36 9.87 5.40
C TRP A 38 -25.45 9.35 6.35
N GLU A 39 -25.18 8.31 7.15
CA GLU A 39 -26.10 7.82 8.19
C GLU A 39 -26.46 8.90 9.22
N ASN A 40 -25.54 9.83 9.49
CA ASN A 40 -25.71 10.96 10.40
C ASN A 40 -26.24 12.24 9.72
N GLU A 41 -26.69 12.15 8.46
CA GLU A 41 -27.18 13.30 7.66
C GLU A 41 -26.13 14.42 7.44
N GLU A 42 -24.83 14.11 7.62
CA GLU A 42 -23.72 15.04 7.35
C GLU A 42 -23.34 15.08 5.86
N LEU A 43 -23.67 14.02 5.13
CA LEU A 43 -23.55 13.93 3.67
C LEU A 43 -24.92 13.59 3.09
N ASP A 44 -25.23 14.14 1.93
CA ASP A 44 -26.37 13.69 1.14
C ASP A 44 -26.02 12.48 0.25
N SER A 45 -27.05 11.92 -0.41
CA SER A 45 -26.87 10.74 -1.25
C SER A 45 -26.01 10.99 -2.49
N PHE A 46 -25.98 12.22 -3.02
CA PHE A 46 -25.13 12.57 -4.17
C PHE A 46 -23.67 12.70 -3.75
N GLU A 47 -23.42 13.30 -2.58
CA GLU A 47 -22.08 13.42 -2.02
C GLU A 47 -21.48 12.03 -1.69
N LEU A 48 -22.26 11.12 -1.12
CA LEU A 48 -21.81 9.75 -0.88
C LEU A 48 -21.53 9.00 -2.20
N ASP A 49 -22.38 9.16 -3.22
CA ASP A 49 -22.18 8.54 -4.53
C ASP A 49 -20.87 9.03 -5.18
N ASP A 50 -20.57 10.32 -5.08
CA ASP A 50 -19.31 10.91 -5.54
C ASP A 50 -18.09 10.34 -4.79
N GLU A 51 -18.18 10.15 -3.47
CA GLU A 51 -17.10 9.53 -2.67
C GLU A 51 -16.88 8.06 -3.07
N ILE A 52 -17.94 7.29 -3.32
CA ILE A 52 -17.85 5.91 -3.82
C ILE A 52 -17.19 5.90 -5.21
N HIS A 53 -17.59 6.80 -6.09
CA HIS A 53 -16.99 6.96 -7.41
C HIS A 53 -15.52 7.36 -7.34
N HIS A 54 -15.15 8.27 -6.44
CA HIS A 54 -13.76 8.63 -6.19
C HIS A 54 -12.96 7.40 -5.74
N PHE A 55 -13.44 6.69 -4.73
CA PHE A 55 -12.78 5.50 -4.20
C PHE A 55 -12.54 4.47 -5.31
N HIS A 56 -13.57 4.14 -6.10
CA HIS A 56 -13.46 3.12 -7.15
C HIS A 56 -12.53 3.56 -8.29
N ASN A 57 -12.73 4.78 -8.81
CA ASN A 57 -12.05 5.23 -10.03
C ASN A 57 -10.60 5.67 -9.81
N LYS A 58 -10.30 6.18 -8.61
CA LYS A 58 -8.97 6.70 -8.26
C LYS A 58 -8.30 5.80 -7.23
N THR A 59 -8.75 5.81 -5.98
CA THR A 59 -8.02 5.22 -4.85
C THR A 59 -7.76 3.72 -5.03
N SER A 60 -8.82 2.91 -5.17
CA SER A 60 -8.71 1.46 -5.38
C SER A 60 -7.93 1.12 -6.64
N ARG A 61 -8.15 1.89 -7.71
CA ARG A 61 -7.46 1.71 -8.99
C ARG A 61 -5.95 1.98 -8.89
N GLU A 62 -5.55 3.01 -8.16
CA GLU A 62 -4.13 3.36 -7.95
C GLU A 62 -3.43 2.30 -7.10
N ILE A 63 -4.07 1.86 -6.01
CA ILE A 63 -3.58 0.75 -5.19
C ILE A 63 -3.39 -0.51 -6.05
N PHE A 64 -4.39 -0.88 -6.86
CA PHE A 64 -4.29 -2.03 -7.76
C PHE A 64 -3.12 -1.89 -8.75
N LYS A 65 -2.97 -0.73 -9.40
CA LYS A 65 -1.89 -0.47 -10.36
C LYS A 65 -0.51 -0.58 -9.70
N LYS A 66 -0.38 -0.04 -8.49
CA LYS A 66 0.85 -0.06 -7.70
C LYS A 66 1.33 -1.49 -7.48
N TYR A 67 0.47 -2.36 -6.95
CA TYR A 67 0.89 -3.70 -6.52
C TYR A 67 0.84 -4.78 -7.62
N ASN A 68 0.10 -4.53 -8.70
CA ASN A 68 0.10 -5.43 -9.87
C ASN A 68 1.16 -5.09 -10.93
N SER A 69 1.90 -3.99 -10.78
CA SER A 69 3.07 -3.72 -11.61
C SER A 69 4.19 -4.73 -11.31
N PHE A 70 4.64 -5.47 -12.31
CA PHE A 70 5.64 -6.53 -12.14
C PHE A 70 7.05 -6.00 -11.86
N ASP A 71 7.38 -4.82 -12.37
CA ASP A 71 8.77 -4.34 -12.46
C ASP A 71 9.26 -3.61 -11.20
N MET A 72 8.33 -3.12 -10.36
CA MET A 72 8.62 -2.22 -9.23
C MET A 72 8.23 -2.79 -7.86
N LYS A 73 8.04 -4.10 -7.75
CA LYS A 73 7.57 -4.74 -6.50
C LYS A 73 8.51 -4.52 -5.32
N ASP A 74 9.81 -4.56 -5.55
CA ASP A 74 10.83 -4.27 -4.53
C ASP A 74 10.73 -2.83 -4.00
N HIS A 75 10.54 -1.86 -4.91
CA HIS A 75 10.32 -0.46 -4.55
C HIS A 75 9.05 -0.26 -3.72
N TYR A 76 7.92 -0.84 -4.12
CA TYR A 76 6.68 -0.65 -3.38
C TYR A 76 6.67 -1.35 -2.02
N VAL A 77 7.35 -2.49 -1.89
CA VAL A 77 7.58 -3.13 -0.59
C VAL A 77 8.46 -2.25 0.29
N ALA A 78 9.55 -1.69 -0.24
CA ALA A 78 10.41 -0.78 0.52
C ALA A 78 9.67 0.49 0.97
N ILE A 79 8.80 1.06 0.12
CA ILE A 79 7.93 2.18 0.49
C ILE A 79 6.96 1.77 1.60
N ALA A 80 6.33 0.60 1.50
CA ALA A 80 5.40 0.11 2.51
C ALA A 80 6.09 -0.08 3.87
N ILE A 81 7.33 -0.58 3.89
CA ILE A 81 8.12 -0.70 5.11
C ILE A 81 8.52 0.69 5.64
N ALA A 82 9.00 1.59 4.77
CA ALA A 82 9.40 2.94 5.17
C ALA A 82 8.22 3.74 5.76
N LYS A 83 7.01 3.57 5.23
CA LYS A 83 5.79 4.22 5.70
C LYS A 83 5.10 3.49 6.87
N GLY A 84 5.68 2.40 7.37
CA GLY A 84 5.12 1.62 8.48
C GLY A 84 3.82 0.88 8.14
N ILE A 85 3.54 0.66 6.85
CA ILE A 85 2.43 -0.20 6.41
C ILE A 85 2.77 -1.67 6.65
N ILE A 86 4.06 -2.01 6.53
CA ILE A 86 4.62 -3.28 6.94
C ILE A 86 5.61 -2.99 8.06
N ASP A 87 5.46 -3.66 9.19
CA ASP A 87 6.42 -3.55 10.28
C ASP A 87 7.70 -4.33 9.96
N LYS A 88 8.84 -3.81 10.42
CA LYS A 88 10.16 -4.46 10.22
C LYS A 88 10.16 -5.91 10.68
N ASP A 89 9.48 -6.20 11.78
CA ASP A 89 9.43 -7.53 12.39
C ASP A 89 8.62 -8.55 11.58
N GLU A 90 7.83 -8.08 10.60
CA GLU A 90 7.08 -8.92 9.66
C GLU A 90 7.89 -9.30 8.42
N VAL A 91 9.12 -8.80 8.30
CA VAL A 91 10.02 -9.01 7.16
C VAL A 91 11.12 -9.98 7.58
N ASP A 92 11.35 -11.03 6.77
CA ASP A 92 12.50 -11.91 6.96
C ASP A 92 13.82 -11.09 7.01
N PRO A 93 14.70 -11.31 8.01
CA PRO A 93 15.88 -10.46 8.23
C PRO A 93 16.83 -10.36 7.03
N GLU A 94 16.99 -11.45 6.26
CA GLU A 94 17.82 -11.47 5.05
C GLU A 94 17.19 -10.61 3.95
N THR A 95 15.87 -10.69 3.79
CA THR A 95 15.12 -9.82 2.86
C THR A 95 15.18 -8.35 3.28
N TYR A 96 15.07 -8.07 4.58
CA TYR A 96 15.19 -6.71 5.10
C TYR A 96 16.59 -6.13 4.79
N GLN A 97 17.65 -6.90 5.03
CA GLN A 97 19.02 -6.48 4.74
C GLN A 97 19.24 -6.20 3.25
N GLU A 98 18.68 -7.03 2.36
CA GLU A 98 18.74 -6.79 0.90
C GLU A 98 17.95 -5.55 0.45
N LEU A 99 16.95 -5.11 1.21
CA LEU A 99 16.13 -3.93 0.94
C LEU A 99 16.58 -2.67 1.70
N GLU A 100 17.48 -2.79 2.68
CA GLU A 100 17.83 -1.74 3.64
C GLU A 100 18.25 -0.44 2.94
N LEU A 101 19.16 -0.51 1.97
CA LEU A 101 19.60 0.66 1.21
C LEU A 101 18.45 1.35 0.47
N LEU A 102 17.47 0.59 -0.02
CA LEU A 102 16.31 1.14 -0.72
C LEU A 102 15.34 1.79 0.27
N ILE A 103 15.11 1.15 1.43
CA ILE A 103 14.26 1.66 2.50
C ILE A 103 14.81 2.98 3.04
N GLU A 104 16.11 3.04 3.37
CA GLU A 104 16.72 4.25 3.91
C GLU A 104 16.72 5.39 2.88
N LYS A 105 17.02 5.09 1.61
CA LYS A 105 16.90 6.09 0.53
C LYS A 105 15.48 6.67 0.41
N ILE A 106 14.45 5.86 0.64
CA ILE A 106 13.05 6.32 0.63
C ILE A 106 12.74 7.17 1.86
N LYS A 107 13.29 6.84 3.04
CA LYS A 107 13.09 7.64 4.26
C LYS A 107 13.79 8.99 4.20
N ASP A 108 15.01 9.04 3.66
CA ASP A 108 15.80 10.27 3.53
C ASP A 108 15.27 11.20 2.43
N SER A 109 14.58 10.61 1.45
CA SER A 109 13.90 11.34 0.39
C SER A 109 12.50 11.72 0.90
N ASP A 110 12.34 12.92 1.44
CA ASP A 110 11.06 13.59 1.79
C ASP A 110 10.03 13.69 0.62
N TYR A 111 10.19 12.92 -0.46
CA TYR A 111 9.23 12.77 -1.54
C TYR A 111 8.33 11.57 -1.27
N PHE A 112 7.20 11.79 -0.57
CA PHE A 112 5.84 11.33 -0.91
C PHE A 112 4.84 11.79 0.15
#